data_AF-A0A1F2QXY7-F1
#
_entry.id   AF-A0A1F2QXY7-F1
#
_cell.length_a   1.000
_cell.length_b   1.000
_cell.length_c   1.000
_cell.angle_alpha   90.00
_cell.angle_beta   90.00
_cell.angle_gamma   90.00
#
_symmetry.space_group_name_H-M   'P 1'
#
loop_
_entity.id
_entity.type
_entity.pdbx_description
1 polymer ?
#
loop_
_entity_poly.entity_id
_entity_poly.type
_entity_poly.pdbx_seq_one_letter_code
_entity_poly.pdbx_strand_id
1 'polypeptide(L)'
;MTIRCRLVPLVVVLLATAACGGGSMNGPAMGMTGPSATTSLLSVTPRGNASGVAQNAAMMFQFSGPMGAGMEQFFDLHMGDIGGPVVPMTCAWSTDRTTLTCTPNAPLNPETQYVMHIGGGMQDANGRPVEMEQYGMPMGGQWATQGMMGATDAAMPWNMMGPGWRHSNGSFGMVFSFFTVSQ
;
A
#
# COMPACT_ATOMS: atom_id res chain seq x y z
N MET A 1 -83.16 3.73 -13.32
CA MET A 1 -82.76 5.14 -13.19
C MET A 1 -81.40 5.17 -12.48
N THR A 2 -80.32 5.30 -13.26
CA THR A 2 -78.90 5.66 -12.94
C THR A 2 -78.22 5.06 -11.69
N ILE A 3 -77.04 4.42 -11.81
CA ILE A 3 -75.70 5.02 -11.59
C ILE A 3 -74.65 4.00 -12.11
N ARG A 4 -73.97 4.24 -13.25
CA ARG A 4 -72.66 4.91 -13.45
C ARG A 4 -71.43 4.23 -12.80
N CYS A 5 -70.81 3.39 -13.64
CA CYS A 5 -69.39 3.08 -13.83
C CYS A 5 -68.35 4.02 -13.19
N ARG A 6 -67.30 3.46 -12.56
CA ARG A 6 -65.88 3.76 -12.90
C ARG A 6 -64.88 2.75 -12.31
N LEU A 7 -63.87 2.48 -13.13
CA LEU A 7 -62.77 1.52 -13.06
C LEU A 7 -62.13 1.24 -11.69
N VAL A 8 -61.81 -0.03 -11.48
CA VAL A 8 -60.78 -0.53 -10.55
C VAL A 8 -59.41 -0.43 -11.22
N PRO A 9 -58.41 0.24 -10.62
CA PRO A 9 -57.02 -0.05 -10.91
C PRO A 9 -56.37 -0.79 -9.74
N LEU A 10 -55.85 -1.95 -10.09
CA LEU A 10 -54.85 -2.73 -9.39
C LEU A 10 -53.71 -1.81 -8.90
N VAL A 11 -53.52 -1.67 -7.57
CA VAL A 11 -52.35 -0.98 -7.01
C VAL A 11 -51.52 -1.95 -6.18
N VAL A 12 -50.25 -1.95 -6.54
CA VAL A 12 -49.14 -2.79 -6.12
C VAL A 12 -48.90 -2.70 -4.62
N VAL A 13 -48.63 -3.87 -4.03
CA VAL A 13 -48.26 -4.08 -2.64
C VAL A 13 -46.89 -3.45 -2.35
N LEU A 14 -46.84 -2.45 -1.48
CA LEU A 14 -45.64 -2.00 -0.78
C LEU A 14 -45.78 -2.45 0.67
N LEU A 15 -45.09 -3.54 1.03
CA LEU A 15 -44.98 -3.99 2.42
C LEU A 15 -44.12 -2.98 3.19
N ALA A 16 -44.77 -2.24 4.09
CA ALA A 16 -44.12 -1.59 5.21
C ALA A 16 -44.04 -2.59 6.37
N THR A 17 -42.83 -2.86 6.86
CA THR A 17 -42.63 -3.48 8.18
C THR A 17 -41.88 -2.51 9.07
N ALA A 18 -42.60 -2.01 10.07
CA ALA A 18 -42.07 -1.30 11.22
C ALA A 18 -41.42 -2.27 12.21
N ALA A 19 -40.35 -1.84 12.89
CA ALA A 19 -40.01 -2.32 14.23
C ALA A 19 -39.23 -1.26 15.00
N CYS A 20 -39.58 -1.14 16.29
CA CYS A 20 -39.40 0.00 17.18
C CYS A 20 -38.08 -0.01 17.99
N GLY A 21 -37.73 1.16 18.52
CA GLY A 21 -36.70 1.31 19.54
C GLY A 21 -36.47 2.76 19.93
N GLY A 22 -37.36 3.32 20.76
CA GLY A 22 -37.14 4.60 21.42
C GLY A 22 -36.06 4.48 22.49
N GLY A 23 -35.12 5.42 22.49
CA GLY A 23 -34.13 5.59 23.54
C GLY A 23 -33.42 6.93 23.37
N SER A 24 -33.92 7.96 24.06
CA SER A 24 -33.11 9.16 24.34
C SER A 24 -31.87 8.73 25.10
N MET A 25 -30.71 8.71 24.44
CA MET A 25 -29.43 8.71 25.12
C MET A 25 -28.75 10.04 24.87
N ASN A 26 -28.94 10.94 25.82
CA ASN A 26 -28.09 12.09 26.05
C ASN A 26 -26.71 11.56 26.50
N GLY A 27 -25.86 11.20 25.53
CA GLY A 27 -24.47 10.79 25.72
C GLY A 27 -23.57 11.63 24.81
N PRO A 28 -22.29 11.84 25.15
CA PRO A 28 -21.39 12.56 24.27
C PRO A 28 -21.32 11.79 22.94
N ALA A 29 -21.52 12.50 21.83
CA ALA A 29 -21.35 11.94 20.51
C ALA A 29 -19.95 11.32 20.44
N MET A 30 -19.86 9.99 20.55
CA MET A 30 -18.68 9.24 20.16
C MET A 30 -18.57 9.47 18.67
N GLY A 31 -17.69 10.40 18.30
CA GLY A 31 -17.46 10.72 16.90
C GLY A 31 -17.18 9.43 16.16
N MET A 32 -18.06 9.05 15.24
CA MET A 32 -17.65 8.29 14.07
C MET A 32 -16.64 9.17 13.35
N THR A 33 -15.37 9.12 13.77
CA THR A 33 -14.27 9.52 12.91
C THR A 33 -14.29 8.53 11.77
N GLY A 34 -14.91 8.92 10.65
CA GLY A 34 -14.62 8.28 9.37
C GLY A 34 -13.11 8.23 9.16
N PRO A 35 -12.59 7.31 8.31
CA PRO A 35 -11.16 7.21 8.07
C PRO A 35 -10.61 8.59 7.74
N SER A 36 -9.76 9.10 8.64
CA SER A 36 -9.01 10.30 8.40
C SER A 36 -8.17 10.02 7.15
N ALA A 37 -8.42 10.74 6.05
CA ALA A 37 -7.76 10.46 4.78
C ALA A 37 -6.24 10.42 5.01
N THR A 38 -5.68 9.22 4.83
CA THR A 38 -4.24 9.00 4.86
C THR A 38 -3.73 8.91 3.43
N THR A 39 -2.43 9.07 3.27
CA THR A 39 -1.78 8.92 1.97
C THR A 39 -1.74 7.45 1.58
N SER A 40 -2.07 7.15 0.33
CA SER A 40 -2.04 5.80 -0.26
C SER A 40 -0.94 5.68 -1.29
N LEU A 41 -0.37 4.48 -1.44
CA LEU A 41 0.55 4.14 -2.53
C LEU A 41 -0.23 3.91 -3.83
N LEU A 42 -0.13 4.82 -4.79
CA LEU A 42 -0.91 4.81 -6.03
C LEU A 42 -0.25 4.04 -7.18
N SER A 43 1.08 4.10 -7.30
CA SER A 43 1.80 3.40 -8.37
C SER A 43 3.19 2.96 -7.94
N VAL A 44 3.64 1.83 -8.48
CA VAL A 44 5.01 1.30 -8.35
C VAL A 44 5.54 0.93 -9.73
N THR A 45 6.76 1.38 -10.04
CA THR A 45 7.50 1.04 -11.26
C THR A 45 8.91 0.60 -10.87
N PRO A 46 9.41 -0.56 -11.35
CA PRO A 46 8.67 -1.60 -12.08
C PRO A 46 7.50 -2.18 -11.28
N ARG A 47 6.44 -2.65 -11.93
CA ARG A 47 5.37 -3.37 -11.21
C ARG A 47 5.91 -4.69 -10.65
N GLY A 48 5.27 -5.21 -9.60
CA GLY A 48 5.57 -6.55 -9.10
C GLY A 48 5.36 -7.60 -10.19
N ASN A 49 6.26 -8.58 -10.22
CA ASN A 49 6.38 -9.64 -11.23
C ASN A 49 6.72 -9.14 -12.66
N ALA A 50 7.20 -7.90 -12.81
CA ALA A 50 7.68 -7.43 -14.11
C ALA A 50 8.93 -8.22 -14.55
N SER A 51 9.08 -8.42 -15.87
CA SER A 51 10.26 -8.99 -16.50
C SER A 51 10.77 -8.08 -17.61
N GLY A 52 12.02 -8.28 -18.04
CA GLY A 52 12.61 -7.45 -19.09
C GLY A 52 12.89 -6.01 -18.64
N VAL A 53 13.04 -5.78 -17.34
CA VAL A 53 13.37 -4.46 -16.80
C VAL A 53 14.80 -4.09 -17.22
N ALA A 54 15.00 -2.89 -17.76
CA ALA A 54 16.33 -2.42 -18.13
C ALA A 54 17.24 -2.34 -16.89
N GLN A 55 18.53 -2.66 -17.05
CA GLN A 55 19.51 -2.68 -15.97
C GLN A 55 19.73 -1.30 -15.32
N ASN A 56 19.41 -0.22 -16.03
CA ASN A 56 19.50 1.16 -15.54
C ASN A 56 18.12 1.78 -15.29
N ALA A 57 17.05 0.97 -15.24
CA ALA A 57 15.71 1.48 -14.95
C ALA A 57 15.70 2.17 -13.58
N ALA A 58 14.95 3.25 -13.45
CA ALA A 58 14.67 3.87 -12.15
C ALA A 58 13.48 3.17 -11.49
N MET A 59 13.51 3.10 -10.17
CA MET A 59 12.38 2.68 -9.34
C MET A 59 11.58 3.94 -8.98
N MET A 60 10.27 3.93 -9.26
CA MET A 60 9.39 5.07 -9.00
C MET A 60 8.17 4.66 -8.20
N PHE A 61 7.84 5.48 -7.20
CA PHE A 61 6.70 5.30 -6.30
C PHE A 61 5.88 6.59 -6.29
N GLN A 62 4.58 6.49 -6.57
CA GLN A 62 3.65 7.61 -6.49
C GLN A 62 2.73 7.43 -5.29
N PHE A 63 2.56 8.49 -4.53
CA PHE A 63 1.69 8.57 -3.38
C PHE A 63 0.56 9.58 -3.65
N SER A 64 -0.59 9.40 -2.98
CA SER A 64 -1.76 10.28 -3.13
C SER A 64 -1.65 11.62 -2.40
N GLY A 65 -0.60 11.79 -1.59
CA GLY A 65 -0.37 12.97 -0.76
C GLY A 65 1.11 13.14 -0.42
N PRO A 66 1.49 14.32 0.12
CA PRO A 66 2.87 14.62 0.44
C PRO A 66 3.39 13.73 1.57
N MET A 67 4.59 13.21 1.39
CA MET A 67 5.28 12.35 2.36
C MET A 67 6.10 13.15 3.38
N GLY A 68 6.34 12.54 4.54
CA GLY A 68 7.20 13.11 5.59
C GLY A 68 8.65 13.28 5.13
N ALA A 69 9.44 14.07 5.87
CA ALA A 69 10.87 14.19 5.61
C ALA A 69 11.61 12.88 5.96
N GLY A 70 12.58 12.49 5.14
CA GLY A 70 13.39 11.29 5.36
C GLY A 70 12.68 9.98 5.01
N MET A 71 11.50 10.00 4.40
CA MET A 71 10.76 8.76 4.10
C MET A 71 11.45 7.87 3.06
N GLU A 72 12.38 8.42 2.28
CA GLU A 72 13.24 7.66 1.36
C GLU A 72 14.09 6.59 2.06
N GLN A 73 14.36 6.72 3.38
CA GLN A 73 15.09 5.73 4.16
C GLN A 73 14.31 4.42 4.38
N PHE A 74 13.02 4.40 4.06
CA PHE A 74 12.16 3.22 4.15
C PHE A 74 12.03 2.50 2.80
N PHE A 75 12.94 2.76 1.86
CA PHE A 75 12.99 2.06 0.59
C PHE A 75 14.36 1.41 0.39
N ASP A 76 14.34 0.09 0.19
CA ASP A 76 15.52 -0.69 -0.16
C ASP A 76 15.28 -1.51 -1.43
N LEU A 77 16.36 -1.80 -2.14
CA LEU A 77 16.37 -2.74 -3.26
C LEU A 77 17.31 -3.89 -2.91
N HIS A 78 16.82 -5.12 -2.95
CA HIS A 78 17.61 -6.30 -2.68
C HIS A 78 17.81 -7.13 -3.95
N MET A 79 18.99 -7.73 -4.10
CA MET A 79 19.25 -8.70 -5.16
C MET A 79 18.80 -10.10 -4.71
N GLY A 80 18.02 -10.78 -5.55
CA GLY A 80 17.46 -12.11 -5.28
C GLY A 80 16.15 -12.02 -4.51
N ASP A 81 16.24 -12.09 -3.19
CA ASP A 81 15.11 -12.02 -2.25
C ASP A 81 15.27 -10.85 -1.25
N ILE A 82 14.27 -10.63 -0.40
CA ILE A 82 14.27 -9.54 0.59
C ILE A 82 15.38 -9.68 1.67
N GLY A 83 15.91 -10.88 1.91
CA GLY A 83 17.08 -11.12 2.77
C GLY A 83 18.41 -11.00 2.03
N GLY A 84 18.37 -10.79 0.72
CA GLY A 84 19.54 -10.64 -0.14
C GLY A 84 20.30 -9.33 0.09
N PRO A 85 21.49 -9.19 -0.53
CA PRO A 85 22.31 -8.00 -0.38
C PRO A 85 21.58 -6.77 -0.92
N VAL A 86 21.70 -5.65 -0.19
CA VAL A 86 21.14 -4.36 -0.57
C VAL A 86 21.95 -3.77 -1.73
N VAL A 87 21.23 -3.29 -2.74
CA VAL A 87 21.77 -2.60 -3.92
C VAL A 87 21.82 -1.09 -3.62
N PRO A 88 23.00 -0.45 -3.71
CA PRO A 88 23.11 0.98 -3.50
C PRO A 88 22.32 1.79 -4.54
N MET A 89 21.51 2.72 -4.06
CA MET A 89 20.70 3.63 -4.88
C MET A 89 20.83 5.06 -4.40
N THR A 90 20.52 5.99 -5.31
CA THR A 90 20.29 7.40 -4.99
C THR A 90 18.81 7.70 -5.17
N CYS A 91 18.17 8.23 -4.13
CA CYS A 91 16.74 8.52 -4.11
C CYS A 91 16.48 10.03 -4.00
N ALA A 92 15.46 10.50 -4.71
CA ALA A 92 15.03 11.89 -4.68
C ALA A 92 13.50 12.00 -4.73
N TRP A 93 12.96 12.91 -3.94
CA TRP A 93 11.54 13.28 -3.99
C TRP A 93 11.28 14.37 -5.03
N SER A 94 10.09 14.32 -5.64
CA SER A 94 9.50 15.46 -6.32
C SER A 94 9.31 16.65 -5.35
N THR A 95 9.17 17.86 -5.89
CA THR A 95 9.03 19.09 -5.09
C THR A 95 7.81 19.05 -4.15
N ASP A 96 6.72 18.41 -4.57
CA ASP A 96 5.51 18.22 -3.77
C ASP A 96 5.57 17.00 -2.83
N ARG A 97 6.68 16.24 -2.85
CA ARG A 97 6.90 15.01 -2.07
C ARG A 97 5.84 13.93 -2.28
N THR A 98 5.27 13.85 -3.47
CA THR A 98 4.32 12.78 -3.83
C THR A 98 4.95 11.68 -4.68
N THR A 99 6.11 11.93 -5.28
CA THR A 99 6.83 10.95 -6.12
C THR A 99 8.24 10.72 -5.59
N LEU A 100 8.57 9.47 -5.26
CA LEU A 100 9.94 9.04 -4.96
C LEU A 100 10.54 8.39 -6.20
N THR A 101 11.71 8.86 -6.64
CA THR A 101 12.49 8.25 -7.72
C THR A 101 13.83 7.80 -7.16
N CYS A 102 14.14 6.51 -7.31
CA CYS A 102 15.39 5.91 -6.89
C CYS A 102 16.10 5.30 -8.09
N THR A 103 17.40 5.58 -8.23
CA THR A 103 18.22 5.10 -9.34
C THR A 103 19.38 4.27 -8.79
N PRO A 104 19.61 3.05 -9.31
CA PRO A 104 20.80 2.27 -8.98
C PRO A 104 22.08 3.06 -9.28
N ASN A 105 23.04 3.02 -8.34
CA ASN A 105 24.32 3.72 -8.51
C ASN A 105 25.25 3.03 -9.54
N ALA A 106 24.94 1.78 -9.88
CA ALA A 106 25.57 0.99 -10.94
C ALA A 106 24.48 0.18 -11.68
N PRO A 107 24.72 -0.21 -12.95
CA PRO A 107 23.81 -1.08 -13.68
C PRO A 107 23.51 -2.37 -12.91
N LEU A 108 22.25 -2.77 -12.88
CA LEU A 108 21.81 -4.04 -12.32
C LEU A 108 22.33 -5.23 -13.16
N ASN A 109 22.46 -6.40 -12.54
CA ASN A 109 22.87 -7.62 -13.23
C ASN A 109 21.78 -8.06 -14.23
N PRO A 110 22.15 -8.60 -15.41
CA PRO A 110 21.19 -9.21 -16.34
C PRO A 110 20.51 -10.44 -15.73
N GLU A 111 19.32 -10.77 -16.23
CA GLU A 111 18.60 -12.02 -15.91
C GLU A 111 18.50 -12.29 -14.39
N THR A 112 18.45 -11.22 -13.60
CA THR A 112 18.55 -11.29 -12.15
C THR A 112 17.25 -10.80 -11.53
N GLN A 113 16.79 -11.53 -10.52
CA GLN A 113 15.67 -11.09 -9.70
C GLN A 113 16.11 -9.99 -8.74
N TYR A 114 15.27 -8.97 -8.60
CA TYR A 114 15.40 -7.96 -7.58
C TYR A 114 14.09 -7.81 -6.81
N VAL A 115 14.19 -7.38 -5.56
CA VAL A 115 13.06 -7.14 -4.66
C VAL A 115 13.12 -5.70 -4.16
N MET A 116 12.14 -4.90 -4.57
CA MET A 116 11.89 -3.58 -4.01
C MET A 116 11.14 -3.73 -2.70
N HIS A 117 11.66 -3.18 -1.61
CA HIS A 117 11.04 -3.21 -0.30
C HIS A 117 10.62 -1.80 0.12
N ILE A 118 9.31 -1.59 0.25
CA ILE A 118 8.72 -0.37 0.80
C ILE A 118 8.35 -0.65 2.26
N GLY A 119 9.02 0.03 3.18
CA GLY A 119 8.86 -0.17 4.62
C GLY A 119 7.53 0.29 5.17
N GLY A 120 6.98 -0.48 6.11
CA GLY A 120 5.72 -0.19 6.79
C GLY A 120 5.74 1.07 7.67
N GLY A 121 6.94 1.60 7.94
CA GLY A 121 7.21 2.80 8.71
C GLY A 121 6.96 4.12 8.02
N MET A 122 6.70 4.10 6.71
CA MET A 122 6.44 5.30 5.94
C MET A 122 5.24 6.06 6.49
N GLN A 123 5.42 7.38 6.62
CA GLN A 123 4.42 8.30 7.11
C GLN A 123 4.22 9.45 6.12
N ASP A 124 2.99 9.94 6.04
CA ASP A 124 2.67 11.16 5.33
C ASP A 124 3.21 12.41 6.06
N ALA A 125 3.07 13.58 5.44
CA ALA A 125 3.52 14.85 6.01
C ALA A 125 2.84 15.23 7.34
N ASN A 126 1.73 14.56 7.71
CA ASN A 126 1.02 14.75 8.97
C ASN A 126 1.38 13.66 10.01
N GLY A 127 2.34 12.79 9.73
CA GLY A 127 2.75 11.69 10.61
C GLY A 127 1.79 10.51 10.61
N ARG A 128 0.94 10.36 9.60
CA ARG A 128 0.00 9.22 9.48
C ARG A 128 0.64 8.09 8.67
N PRO A 129 0.44 6.81 9.05
CA PRO A 129 0.94 5.68 8.29
C PRO A 129 0.40 5.65 6.86
N VAL A 130 1.26 5.31 5.90
CA VAL A 130 0.84 5.13 4.50
C VAL A 130 -0.02 3.89 4.34
N GLU A 131 -1.10 4.03 3.59
CA GLU A 131 -1.99 2.94 3.19
C GLU A 131 -1.41 2.23 1.95
N MET A 132 -1.14 0.94 2.09
CA MET A 132 -0.57 0.10 1.02
C MET A 132 -1.45 -1.12 0.70
N GLU A 133 -2.50 -1.39 1.49
CA GLU A 133 -3.33 -2.58 1.42
C GLU A 133 -4.22 -2.60 0.17
N GLN A 134 -4.88 -1.48 -0.10
CA GLN A 134 -5.87 -1.30 -1.16
C GLN A 134 -5.25 -1.41 -2.56
N TYR A 135 -4.07 -0.82 -2.75
CA TYR A 135 -3.46 -0.68 -4.08
C TYR A 135 -2.20 -1.53 -4.27
N GLY A 136 -1.53 -1.93 -3.19
CA GLY A 136 -0.27 -2.66 -3.25
C GLY A 136 -0.37 -4.05 -3.90
N MET A 137 -1.31 -4.88 -3.44
CA MET A 137 -1.50 -6.24 -3.98
C MET A 137 -1.91 -6.23 -5.47
N PRO A 138 -2.84 -5.36 -5.94
CA PRO A 138 -3.11 -5.18 -7.38
C PRO A 138 -1.90 -4.75 -8.22
N MET A 139 -0.86 -4.18 -7.61
CA MET A 139 0.40 -3.83 -8.26
C MET A 139 1.43 -4.96 -8.28
N GLY A 140 1.06 -6.16 -7.85
CA GLY A 140 1.95 -7.32 -7.74
C GLY A 140 2.78 -7.32 -6.45
N GLY A 141 2.43 -6.46 -5.48
CA GLY A 141 3.08 -6.42 -4.19
C GLY A 141 2.71 -7.60 -3.31
N GLN A 142 3.58 -7.95 -2.37
CA GLN A 142 3.34 -8.96 -1.33
C GLN A 142 3.76 -8.40 0.03
N TRP A 143 3.04 -8.74 1.10
CA TRP A 143 3.43 -8.31 2.44
C TRP A 143 4.76 -8.92 2.86
N ALA A 144 5.70 -8.08 3.33
CA ALA A 144 6.95 -8.50 3.91
C ALA A 144 6.68 -9.12 5.29
N THR A 145 6.56 -10.45 5.32
CA THR A 145 6.28 -11.21 6.54
C THR A 145 7.56 -11.78 7.13
N GLN A 146 7.54 -12.09 8.44
CA GLN A 146 8.67 -12.70 9.13
C GLN A 146 9.17 -13.99 8.45
N GLY A 147 8.28 -14.79 7.85
CA GLY A 147 8.66 -16.03 7.14
C GLY A 147 9.36 -15.79 5.80
N MET A 148 9.07 -14.68 5.11
CA MET A 148 9.73 -14.34 3.84
C MET A 148 11.14 -13.78 4.03
N MET A 149 11.46 -13.30 5.23
CA MET A 149 12.71 -12.58 5.53
C MET A 149 13.74 -13.44 6.27
N GLY A 150 13.61 -14.77 6.10
CA GLY A 150 14.57 -15.78 6.54
C GLY A 150 14.12 -16.60 7.74
N ALA A 151 13.68 -17.83 7.48
CA ALA A 151 13.77 -18.97 8.40
C ALA A 151 15.15 -19.64 8.26
N THR A 152 16.25 -18.89 8.39
CA THR A 152 17.60 -19.45 8.44
C THR A 152 18.16 -19.25 9.84
N ASP A 153 18.56 -20.36 10.45
CA ASP A 153 19.13 -20.45 11.79
C ASP A 153 20.21 -19.39 12.07
N ALA A 154 20.20 -18.91 13.31
CA ALA A 154 21.01 -17.83 13.89
C ALA A 154 20.49 -16.41 13.66
N ALA A 155 20.17 -15.76 14.77
CA ALA A 155 19.81 -14.37 14.83
C ALA A 155 20.81 -13.45 14.10
N MET A 156 20.23 -12.48 13.39
CA MET A 156 20.76 -11.17 12.97
C MET A 156 21.25 -11.03 11.51
N PRO A 157 20.32 -10.61 10.64
CA PRO A 157 20.40 -9.29 9.97
C PRO A 157 19.42 -8.26 10.58
N TRP A 158 18.45 -8.75 11.36
CA TRP A 158 17.22 -8.05 11.72
C TRP A 158 17.29 -7.06 12.89
N ASN A 159 18.30 -7.12 13.76
CA ASN A 159 18.46 -6.12 14.84
C ASN A 159 18.89 -4.72 14.33
N MET A 160 19.10 -4.56 13.02
CA MET A 160 19.48 -3.28 12.39
C MET A 160 18.32 -2.58 11.67
N MET A 161 17.30 -3.32 11.20
CA MET A 161 16.04 -2.72 10.75
C MET A 161 15.25 -2.35 12.00
N GLY A 162 15.50 -1.14 12.52
CA GLY A 162 14.88 -0.66 13.74
C GLY A 162 13.35 -0.81 13.73
N PRO A 163 12.69 -0.76 14.90
CA PRO A 163 11.24 -0.97 15.02
C PRO A 163 10.39 -0.05 14.13
N GLY A 164 10.98 1.03 13.61
CA GLY A 164 10.38 1.95 12.66
C GLY A 164 9.90 1.32 11.36
N TRP A 165 10.40 0.16 10.90
CA TRP A 165 9.99 -0.43 9.61
C TRP A 165 8.64 -1.17 9.64
N ARG A 166 8.04 -1.35 10.82
CA ARG A 166 6.84 -2.19 10.99
C ARG A 166 5.56 -1.45 10.59
N HIS A 167 4.70 -2.13 9.85
CA HIS A 167 3.34 -1.69 9.54
C HIS A 167 2.35 -2.13 10.64
N SER A 168 1.17 -1.50 10.69
CA SER A 168 0.12 -1.80 11.69
C SER A 168 -0.42 -3.22 11.60
N ASN A 169 -0.34 -3.88 10.44
CA ASN A 169 -0.75 -5.28 10.25
C ASN A 169 0.32 -6.30 10.69
N GLY A 170 1.43 -5.85 11.29
CA GLY A 170 2.50 -6.71 11.79
C GLY A 170 3.55 -7.11 10.74
N SER A 171 3.34 -6.76 9.46
CA SER A 171 4.34 -6.86 8.41
C SER A 171 5.42 -5.78 8.54
N PHE A 172 6.45 -5.87 7.71
CA PHE A 172 7.50 -4.87 7.61
C PHE A 172 7.32 -3.99 6.37
N GLY A 173 6.07 -3.84 5.91
CA GLY A 173 5.73 -3.16 4.66
C GLY A 173 5.54 -4.15 3.51
N MET A 174 5.75 -3.68 2.28
CA MET A 174 5.40 -4.43 1.08
C MET A 174 6.60 -4.59 0.15
N VAL A 175 6.70 -5.76 -0.48
CA VAL A 175 7.72 -6.06 -1.49
C VAL A 175 7.14 -6.19 -2.89
N PHE A 176 7.93 -5.78 -3.89
CA PHE A 176 7.63 -5.92 -5.31
C PHE A 176 8.85 -6.52 -6.00
N SER A 177 8.73 -7.74 -6.54
CA SER A 177 9.82 -8.40 -7.26
C SER A 177 9.79 -8.06 -8.75
N PHE A 178 10.95 -8.04 -9.41
CA PHE A 178 11.05 -7.96 -10.86
C PHE A 178 12.31 -8.67 -11.37
N PHE A 179 12.35 -8.95 -12.67
CA PHE A 179 13.51 -9.50 -13.37
C PHE A 179 14.06 -8.53 -14.40
N THR A 180 15.38 -8.40 -14.42
CA THR A 180 16.09 -7.63 -15.44
C THR A 180 16.12 -8.37 -16.78
N VAL A 181 16.27 -7.59 -17.86
CA VAL A 181 16.40 -8.10 -19.23
C VAL A 181 17.70 -8.92 -19.42
N SER A 182 17.66 -9.84 -20.39
CA SER A 182 18.86 -10.52 -20.91
C SER A 182 19.78 -9.51 -21.62
N GLN A 183 21.08 -9.79 -21.68
CA GLN A 183 22.04 -8.95 -22.42
C GLN A 183 21.81 -9.00 -23.93
#